data_AF-A0A7Y5PM10-F1
#
_entry.id   AF-A0A7Y5PM10-F1
#
_cell.length_a   1.000
_cell.length_b   1.000
_cell.length_c   1.000
_cell.angle_alpha   90.00
_cell.angle_beta   90.00
_cell.angle_gamma   90.00
#
_symmetry.space_group_name_H-M   'P 1'
#
loop_
_entity.id
_entity.type
_entity.pdbx_description
1 polymer ?
#
loop_
_entity_poly.entity_id
_entity_poly.type
_entity_poly.pdbx_seq_one_letter_code
_entity_poly.pdbx_strand_id
1 'polypeptide(L)'
;MALIFDIDRWLAEGALGFGGNQRIRLRLRAWEGVGQLLTETPLADDQLVEDAADGSQQISATVLDTGQLRRWLLSLGARVEPLAGQDLEPHLN
;
A
#
# COMPACT_ATOMS: atom_id res chain seq x y z
N MET A 1 -30.27 9.64 -25.44
CA MET A 1 -28.80 9.69 -25.30
C MET A 1 -28.43 8.71 -24.20
N ALA A 2 -27.96 7.51 -24.52
CA ALA A 2 -27.57 6.53 -23.50
C ALA A 2 -26.15 6.88 -23.01
N LEU A 3 -26.00 7.13 -21.70
CA LEU A 3 -24.68 7.20 -21.08
C LEU A 3 -24.13 5.78 -21.06
N ILE A 4 -23.13 5.50 -21.89
CA ILE A 4 -22.40 4.23 -21.87
C ILE A 4 -21.62 4.22 -20.56
N PHE A 5 -21.98 3.31 -19.66
CA PHE A 5 -21.26 3.08 -18.41
C PHE A 5 -19.94 2.39 -18.75
N ASP A 6 -18.83 3.10 -18.53
CA ASP A 6 -17.48 2.58 -18.69
C ASP A 6 -16.99 2.08 -17.33
N ILE A 7 -16.98 0.75 -17.19
CA ILE A 7 -16.61 0.09 -15.95
C ILE A 7 -15.13 0.27 -15.62
N ASP A 8 -14.26 0.36 -16.63
CA ASP A 8 -12.82 0.49 -16.45
C ASP A 8 -12.47 1.87 -15.90
N ARG A 9 -13.11 2.92 -16.44
CA ARG A 9 -13.01 4.28 -15.91
C ARG A 9 -13.52 4.36 -14.48
N TRP A 10 -14.68 3.77 -14.22
CA TRP A 10 -15.30 3.82 -12.89
C TRP A 10 -14.45 3.11 -11.84
N LEU A 11 -13.85 1.97 -12.19
CA LEU A 11 -12.87 1.26 -11.35
C LEU A 11 -11.59 2.08 -11.17
N ALA A 12 -11.04 2.69 -12.22
CA ALA A 12 -9.84 3.52 -12.14
C ALA A 12 -10.03 4.75 -11.23
N GLU A 13 -11.25 5.30 -11.16
CA GLU A 13 -11.64 6.40 -10.29
C GLU A 13 -11.77 6.01 -8.79
N GLY A 14 -11.50 4.75 -8.41
CA GLY A 14 -11.56 4.35 -7.00
C GLY A 14 -12.87 3.74 -6.57
N ALA A 15 -13.80 3.48 -7.49
CA ALA A 15 -15.09 2.91 -7.13
C ALA A 15 -14.92 1.60 -6.35
N LEU A 16 -15.73 1.44 -5.30
CA LEU A 16 -15.70 0.30 -4.37
C LEU A 16 -14.36 0.11 -3.60
N GLY A 17 -13.42 1.05 -3.71
CA GLY A 17 -12.10 0.98 -3.08
C GLY A 17 -11.15 -0.02 -3.73
N PHE A 18 -11.44 -0.47 -4.95
CA PHE A 18 -10.54 -1.27 -5.80
C PHE A 18 -9.68 -0.41 -6.73
N GLY A 19 -10.03 0.88 -6.88
CA GLY A 19 -9.22 1.83 -7.62
C GLY A 19 -8.35 2.70 -6.74
N GLY A 20 -7.28 3.15 -7.38
CA GLY A 20 -6.29 4.11 -6.94
C GLY A 20 -5.34 4.26 -8.13
N ASN A 21 -5.40 5.38 -8.84
CA ASN A 21 -4.46 5.68 -9.94
C ASN A 21 -3.14 6.30 -9.43
N GLN A 22 -3.10 6.61 -8.14
CA GLN A 22 -1.97 7.23 -7.48
C GLN A 22 -1.09 6.18 -6.83
N ARG A 23 0.20 6.23 -7.14
CA ARG A 23 1.23 5.47 -6.44
C ARG A 23 1.74 6.27 -5.26
N ILE A 24 1.96 5.58 -4.14
CA ILE A 24 2.54 6.15 -2.94
C ILE A 24 3.76 5.35 -2.53
N ARG A 25 4.74 6.02 -1.93
CA ARG A 25 5.79 5.33 -1.19
C ARG A 25 5.24 4.94 0.19
N LEU A 26 4.79 3.69 0.31
CA LEU A 26 4.40 3.13 1.60
C LEU A 26 5.67 2.89 2.42
N ARG A 27 5.70 3.40 3.64
CA ARG A 27 6.72 3.08 4.65
C ARG A 27 6.02 2.69 5.93
N LEU A 28 6.29 1.50 6.43
CA LEU A 28 5.73 1.02 7.68
C LEU A 28 6.76 0.27 8.49
N ARG A 29 6.54 0.28 9.80
CA ARG A 29 7.21 -0.59 10.75
C ARG A 29 6.29 -1.76 11.04
N ALA A 30 6.84 -2.95 11.13
CA ALA A 30 6.12 -4.21 11.29
C ALA A 30 6.66 -5.01 12.46
N TRP A 31 5.76 -5.64 13.22
CA TRP A 31 6.05 -6.53 14.34
C TRP A 31 5.31 -7.85 14.20
N GLU A 32 5.55 -8.78 15.15
CA GLU A 32 4.78 -10.01 15.31
C GLU A 32 4.64 -10.83 14.00
N GLY A 33 5.74 -10.94 13.25
CA GLY A 33 5.81 -11.75 12.02
C GLY A 33 5.17 -11.10 10.77
N VAL A 34 4.64 -9.88 10.84
CA VAL A 34 4.10 -9.21 9.65
C VAL A 34 5.18 -8.97 8.59
N GLY A 35 6.39 -8.54 9.00
CA GLY A 35 7.49 -8.34 8.05
C GLY A 35 7.99 -9.64 7.40
N GLN A 36 7.92 -10.77 8.11
CA GLN A 36 8.23 -12.09 7.55
C GLN A 36 7.21 -12.48 6.47
N LEU A 37 5.90 -12.32 6.74
CA LEU A 37 4.86 -12.56 5.74
C LEU A 37 5.04 -11.69 4.49
N LEU A 38 5.45 -10.44 4.68
CA LEU A 38 5.73 -9.51 3.59
C LEU A 38 7.03 -9.85 2.84
N THR A 39 7.97 -10.54 3.47
CA THR A 39 9.16 -11.07 2.78
C THR A 39 8.78 -12.22 1.84
N GLU A 40 7.83 -13.06 2.24
CA GLU A 40 7.33 -14.17 1.42
C GLU A 40 6.35 -13.72 0.33
N THR A 41 5.54 -12.71 0.64
CA THR A 41 4.50 -12.16 -0.25
C THR A 41 4.67 -10.64 -0.33
N PRO A 42 5.62 -10.14 -1.16
CA PRO A 42 5.87 -8.71 -1.29
C PRO A 42 4.66 -7.95 -1.83
N LEU A 43 4.48 -6.71 -1.38
CA LEU A 43 3.41 -5.82 -1.86
C LEU A 43 3.69 -5.28 -3.27
N ALA A 44 4.97 -5.18 -3.65
CA ALA A 44 5.45 -4.72 -4.94
C ALA A 44 6.88 -5.23 -5.20
N ASP A 45 7.33 -5.17 -6.46
CA ASP A 45 8.67 -5.62 -6.86
C ASP A 45 9.81 -4.78 -6.26
N ASP A 46 9.54 -3.50 -5.97
CA ASP A 46 10.51 -2.57 -5.37
C ASP A 46 10.52 -2.59 -3.84
N GLN A 47 9.89 -3.61 -3.23
CA GLN A 47 9.81 -3.73 -1.78
C GLN A 47 11.19 -3.96 -1.16
N LEU A 48 11.50 -3.17 -0.15
CA LEU A 48 12.68 -3.31 0.70
C LEU A 48 12.28 -3.64 2.13
N VAL A 49 13.08 -4.48 2.77
CA VAL A 49 12.91 -4.91 4.17
C VAL A 49 14.22 -4.63 4.91
N GLU A 50 14.14 -3.90 6.00
CA GLU A 50 15.28 -3.56 6.86
C GLU A 50 14.98 -3.96 8.30
N ASP A 51 15.84 -4.79 8.89
CA ASP A 51 15.73 -5.16 10.30
C ASP A 51 16.13 -3.98 11.20
N ALA A 52 15.32 -3.69 12.22
CA ALA A 52 15.60 -2.65 13.20
C ALA A 52 16.16 -3.24 14.50
N ALA A 53 16.90 -2.42 15.25
CA ALA A 53 17.59 -2.84 16.48
C ALA A 53 16.66 -3.34 17.59
N ASP A 54 15.37 -3.01 17.56
CA ASP A 54 14.37 -3.45 18.53
C ASP A 54 13.61 -4.71 18.10
N GLY A 55 14.07 -5.40 17.05
CA GLY A 55 13.48 -6.63 16.54
C GLY A 55 12.24 -6.42 15.66
N SER A 56 11.90 -5.18 15.32
CA SER A 56 10.91 -4.86 14.29
C SER A 56 11.54 -4.83 12.90
N GLN A 57 10.72 -4.80 11.86
CA GLN A 57 11.17 -4.66 10.48
C GLN A 57 10.56 -3.42 9.85
N GLN A 58 11.38 -2.64 9.13
CA GLN A 58 10.91 -1.53 8.32
C GLN A 58 10.69 -2.01 6.89
N ILE A 59 9.50 -1.76 6.37
CA ILE A 59 9.09 -2.15 5.02
C ILE A 59 8.86 -0.87 4.22
N SER A 60 9.43 -0.82 3.01
CA SER A 60 9.11 0.24 2.06
C SER A 60 8.81 -0.31 0.67
N ALA A 61 7.79 0.20 0.00
CA ALA A 61 7.40 -0.24 -1.33
C ALA A 61 6.61 0.86 -2.06
N THR A 62 6.62 0.84 -3.39
CA THR A 62 5.79 1.71 -4.21
C THR A 62 4.51 0.98 -4.58
N VAL A 63 3.39 1.39 -3.99
CA VAL A 63 2.10 0.68 -4.08
C VAL A 63 0.99 1.59 -4.57
N LEU A 64 -0.08 1.00 -5.09
CA LEU A 64 -1.29 1.76 -5.41
C LEU A 64 -2.02 2.14 -4.13
N ASP A 65 -2.35 3.42 -4.00
CA ASP A 65 -3.14 3.95 -2.90
C ASP A 65 -4.63 3.61 -3.08
N THR A 66 -4.96 2.35 -2.75
CA THR A 66 -6.32 1.84 -2.88
C THR A 66 -7.03 1.79 -1.53
N GLY A 67 -8.37 1.84 -1.56
CA GLY A 67 -9.18 1.57 -0.37
C GLY A 67 -8.92 0.18 0.21
N GLN A 68 -8.63 -0.83 -0.62
CA GLN A 68 -8.28 -2.18 -0.19
C GLN A 68 -6.98 -2.20 0.62
N LEU A 69 -5.91 -1.55 0.13
CA LEU A 69 -4.64 -1.44 0.85
C LEU A 69 -4.85 -0.79 2.23
N ARG A 70 -5.59 0.33 2.28
CA ARG A 70 -5.87 1.04 3.54
C ARG A 70 -6.63 0.17 4.54
N ARG A 71 -7.67 -0.56 4.10
CA ARG A 71 -8.43 -1.48 4.95
C ARG A 71 -7.58 -2.65 5.43
N TRP A 72 -6.74 -3.20 4.54
CA TRP A 72 -5.80 -4.25 4.91
C TRP A 72 -4.82 -3.76 5.99
N LEU A 73 -4.22 -2.58 5.83
CA LEU A 73 -3.35 -1.98 6.85
C LEU A 73 -4.07 -1.78 8.19
N LEU A 74 -5.31 -1.28 8.18
CA LEU A 74 -6.12 -1.13 9.40
C LEU A 74 -6.39 -2.47 10.09
N SER A 75 -6.57 -3.55 9.33
CA SER A 75 -6.82 -4.89 9.89
C SER A 75 -5.61 -5.47 10.65
N LEU A 76 -4.40 -4.97 10.38
CA LEU A 76 -3.18 -5.39 11.06
C LEU A 76 -3.06 -4.78 12.47
N GLY A 77 -3.80 -3.70 12.76
CA GLY A 77 -3.83 -3.06 14.06
C GLY A 77 -2.45 -2.62 14.53
N ALA A 78 -2.14 -2.86 15.81
CA ALA A 78 -0.87 -2.46 16.43
C ALA A 78 0.37 -3.22 15.91
N ARG A 79 0.19 -4.21 15.03
CA ARG A 79 1.30 -4.98 14.42
C ARG A 79 2.00 -4.21 13.32
N VAL A 80 1.44 -3.08 12.90
CA VAL A 80 2.08 -2.15 11.97
C VAL A 80 1.91 -0.71 12.42
N GLU A 81 2.89 0.11 12.10
CA GLU A 81 2.87 1.55 12.35
C GLU A 81 3.37 2.26 11.08
N PRO A 82 2.60 3.18 10.50
CA PRO A 82 3.08 3.97 9.37
C PRO A 82 4.23 4.88 9.81
N LEU A 83 5.31 4.88 9.05
CA LEU A 83 6.43 5.78 9.28
C LEU A 83 6.17 7.14 8.61
N ALA A 84 6.61 8.23 9.24
CA ALA A 84 6.50 9.56 8.66
C ALA A 84 7.26 9.64 7.32
N GLY A 85 6.71 10.33 6.33
CA GLY A 85 7.31 10.48 4.99
C GLY A 85 6.66 9.60 3.91
N GLN A 86 5.33 9.51 3.87
CA GLN A 86 4.64 8.94 2.71
C GLN A 86 4.72 9.95 1.56
N ASP A 87 5.83 9.91 0.82
CA ASP A 87 5.98 10.71 -0.39
C ASP A 87 5.00 10.17 -1.44
N LEU A 88 4.22 11.09 -1.98
CA LEU A 88 3.41 10.85 -3.15
C LEU A 88 4.39 10.83 -4.33
N GLU A 89 4.55 9.68 -4.98
CA GLU A 89 5.34 9.63 -6.21
C GLU A 89 4.69 10.60 -7.22
N PRO A 90 5.44 11.60 -7.74
CA PRO A 90 4.87 12.56 -8.68
C PRO A 90 4.35 11.80 -9.90
N HIS A 91 3.07 12.04 -10.22
CA HIS A 91 2.40 11.41 -11.35
C HIS A 91 3.11 11.85 -12.65
N LEU A 92 3.99 11.00 -13.18
CA LEU A 92 4.54 11.17 -14.53
C LEU A 92 3.42 10.82 -15.52
N ASN A 93 2.79 11.86 -16.06
CA ASN A 93 1.98 11.83 -17.27
C ASN A 93 2.52 12.87 -18.25
#